data_AF-A0A2G2W4B6-F1
#
_entry.id   AF-A0A2G2W4B6-F1
#
_cell.length_a   1.000
_cell.length_b   1.000
_cell.length_c   1.000
_cell.angle_alpha   90.00
_cell.angle_beta   90.00
_cell.angle_gamma   90.00
#
_symmetry.space_group_name_H-M   'P 1'
#
loop_
_entity.id
_entity.type
_entity.pdbx_description
1 polymer ?
#
loop_
_entity_poly.entity_id
_entity_poly.type
_entity_poly.pdbx_seq_one_letter_code
_entity_poly.pdbx_strand_id
1 'polypeptide(L)'
;MLDILSWIWLIGLEVIPRTEKISILSDLIRKTNAQEMKWIIMIILKDLKLGISEKSIFHEFHPDAEDLFNVTCDLKLLCEKLRDRSQRHKRQIIGSIVSVET
;
A
#
# COMPACT_ATOMS: atom_id res chain seq x y z
N MET A 1 42.37 5.35 2.41
CA MET A 1 41.88 4.87 3.73
C MET A 1 40.77 5.77 4.31
N LEU A 2 40.09 6.59 3.51
CA LEU A 2 38.93 7.39 3.93
C LEU A 2 37.66 7.11 3.10
N ASP A 3 37.74 6.31 2.04
CA ASP A 3 36.59 6.07 1.14
C ASP A 3 35.56 5.07 1.67
N ILE A 4 35.99 4.07 2.47
CA ILE A 4 35.08 3.04 3.01
C ILE A 4 34.19 3.61 4.13
N LEU A 5 34.71 4.50 4.97
CA LEU A 5 33.93 5.15 6.04
C LEU A 5 32.94 6.18 5.49
N SER A 6 33.32 6.91 4.43
CA SER A 6 32.42 7.81 3.71
C SER A 6 31.27 7.05 3.03
N TRP A 7 31.56 5.87 2.45
CA TRP A 7 30.56 4.99 1.86
C TRP A 7 29.62 4.33 2.89
N ILE A 8 30.13 3.92 4.06
CA ILE A 8 29.30 3.40 5.15
C ILE A 8 28.36 4.50 5.69
N TRP A 9 28.82 5.75 5.73
CA TRP A 9 28.00 6.89 6.16
C TRP A 9 26.91 7.24 5.14
N LEU A 10 27.19 7.13 3.83
CA LEU A 10 26.20 7.30 2.76
C LEU A 10 25.15 6.18 2.72
N ILE A 11 25.52 4.95 3.04
CA ILE A 11 24.56 3.81 3.15
C ILE A 11 23.63 4.00 4.37
N GLY A 12 24.08 4.68 5.42
CA GLY A 12 23.26 4.97 6.61
C GLY A 12 22.25 6.12 6.43
N LEU A 13 22.36 6.92 5.37
CA LEU A 13 21.61 8.17 5.18
C LEU A 13 20.21 7.97 4.56
N GLU A 14 19.95 6.81 3.95
CA GLU A 14 18.63 6.44 3.42
C GLU A 14 17.70 5.87 4.52
N VAL A 15 18.17 5.81 5.77
CA VAL A 15 17.37 5.37 6.91
C VAL A 15 16.87 6.60 7.64
N ILE A 16 15.65 7.01 7.34
CA ILE A 16 14.93 8.06 8.09
C ILE A 16 15.12 7.79 9.59
N PRO A 17 15.88 8.64 10.31
CA PRO A 17 16.21 8.39 11.70
C PRO A 17 14.93 8.37 12.54
N ARG A 18 14.90 7.56 13.60
CA ARG A 18 13.71 7.40 14.44
C ARG A 18 13.19 8.75 14.99
N THR A 19 14.09 9.70 15.18
CA THR A 19 13.80 11.07 15.64
C THR A 19 12.92 11.85 14.66
N GLU A 20 13.13 11.71 13.36
CA GLU A 20 12.34 12.39 12.33
C GLU A 20 10.91 11.81 12.26
N LYS A 21 10.79 10.49 12.40
CA LYS A 21 9.47 9.81 12.48
C LYS A 21 8.65 10.30 13.67
N ILE A 22 9.29 10.55 14.81
CA ILE A 22 8.63 11.07 16.02
C ILE A 22 8.13 12.50 15.77
N SER A 23 8.94 13.35 15.11
CA SER A 23 8.53 14.71 14.75
C SER A 23 7.28 14.71 13.85
N ILE A 24 7.28 13.88 12.81
CA ILE A 24 6.14 13.74 11.88
C ILE A 24 4.88 13.26 12.61
N LEU A 25 5.01 12.23 13.47
CA LEU A 25 3.87 11.71 14.23
C LEU A 25 3.32 12.73 15.24
N SER A 26 4.20 13.50 15.88
CA SER A 26 3.81 14.58 16.80
C SER A 26 2.99 15.66 16.07
N ASP A 27 3.42 16.07 14.88
CA ASP A 27 2.66 17.03 14.07
C ASP A 27 1.33 16.45 13.59
N LEU A 28 1.27 15.16 13.28
CA LEU A 28 0.03 14.48 12.90
C LEU A 28 -0.98 14.46 14.06
N ILE A 29 -0.53 14.17 15.28
CA ILE A 29 -1.36 14.21 16.49
C ILE A 29 -1.95 15.61 16.72
N ARG A 30 -1.15 16.66 16.49
CA ARG A 30 -1.60 18.05 16.68
C ARG A 30 -2.61 18.52 15.63
N LYS A 31 -2.61 17.92 14.45
CA LYS A 31 -3.44 18.34 13.29
C LYS A 31 -4.70 17.50 13.09
N THR A 32 -4.86 16.40 13.81
CA THR A 32 -5.96 15.44 13.61
C THR A 32 -6.89 15.40 14.82
N ASN A 33 -8.17 15.11 14.58
CA ASN A 33 -9.12 14.88 15.65
C ASN A 33 -8.98 13.45 16.23
N ALA A 34 -9.60 13.18 17.38
CA ALA A 34 -9.47 11.89 18.06
C ALA A 34 -9.94 10.68 17.22
N GLN A 35 -10.93 10.87 16.35
CA GLN A 35 -11.45 9.82 15.46
C GLN A 35 -10.51 9.58 14.27
N GLU A 36 -10.02 10.64 13.62
CA GLU A 36 -9.01 10.56 12.57
C GLU A 36 -7.73 9.91 13.07
N MET A 37 -7.24 10.33 14.25
CA MET A 37 -6.03 9.77 14.85
C MET A 37 -6.19 8.27 15.13
N LYS A 38 -7.36 7.84 15.61
CA LYS A 38 -7.68 6.41 15.79
C LYS A 38 -7.53 5.64 14.48
N TRP A 39 -8.15 6.13 13.39
CA TRP A 39 -8.07 5.47 12.09
C TRP A 39 -6.66 5.47 11.50
N ILE A 40 -5.92 6.57 11.64
CA ILE A 40 -4.52 6.68 11.22
C ILE A 40 -3.63 5.68 11.95
N ILE A 41 -3.77 5.56 13.27
CA ILE A 41 -3.01 4.56 14.06
C ILE A 41 -3.32 3.15 13.58
N MET A 42 -4.58 2.85 13.31
CA MET A 42 -5.01 1.53 12.82
C MET A 42 -4.42 1.21 11.43
N ILE A 43 -4.29 2.22 10.55
CA ILE A 43 -3.61 2.08 9.25
C ILE A 43 -2.10 1.84 9.42
N ILE A 44 -1.43 2.64 10.28
CA ILE A 44 0.02 2.52 10.53
C ILE A 44 0.37 1.15 11.13
N LEU A 45 -0.46 0.65 12.06
CA LEU A 45 -0.31 -0.66 12.67
C LEU A 45 -0.75 -1.82 11.74
N LYS A 46 -1.37 -1.50 10.59
CA LYS A 46 -1.99 -2.46 9.67
C LYS A 46 -3.04 -3.36 10.36
N ASP A 47 -3.72 -2.82 11.36
CA ASP A 47 -4.76 -3.51 12.13
C ASP A 47 -6.01 -2.63 12.24
N LEU A 48 -6.89 -2.78 11.24
CA LEU A 48 -8.10 -2.00 11.09
C LEU A 48 -9.28 -2.51 11.94
N LYS A 49 -9.18 -3.69 12.58
CA LYS A 49 -10.21 -4.28 13.46
C LYS A 49 -11.68 -4.11 12.98
N LEU A 50 -11.90 -4.13 11.67
CA LEU A 50 -13.22 -3.86 11.07
C LEU A 50 -14.18 -5.06 11.21
N GLY A 51 -13.68 -6.24 11.58
CA GLY A 51 -14.48 -7.47 11.64
C GLY A 51 -14.91 -7.99 10.26
N ILE A 52 -14.38 -7.41 9.18
CA ILE A 52 -14.61 -7.84 7.79
C ILE A 52 -13.33 -8.45 7.22
N SER A 53 -13.49 -9.46 6.37
CA SER A 53 -12.36 -10.06 5.66
C SER A 53 -11.93 -9.19 4.49
N GLU A 54 -10.66 -9.26 4.12
CA GLU A 54 -10.12 -8.61 2.92
C GLU A 54 -10.89 -9.03 1.66
N LYS A 55 -11.33 -10.29 1.59
CA LYS A 55 -12.19 -10.82 0.53
C LYS A 55 -13.53 -10.08 0.44
N SER A 56 -14.14 -9.77 1.58
CA SER A 56 -15.40 -9.00 1.61
C SER A 56 -15.19 -7.59 1.06
N ILE A 57 -14.04 -6.97 1.37
CA ILE A 57 -13.69 -5.64 0.85
C ILE A 57 -13.48 -5.71 -0.68
N PHE A 58 -12.74 -6.71 -1.16
CA PHE A 58 -12.54 -6.90 -2.59
C PHE A 58 -13.84 -7.16 -3.34
N HIS A 59 -14.71 -8.02 -2.81
CA HIS A 59 -15.99 -8.32 -3.43
C HIS A 59 -16.89 -7.08 -3.54
N GLU A 60 -16.94 -6.24 -2.50
CA GLU A 60 -17.68 -4.98 -2.54
C GLU A 60 -17.05 -3.97 -3.51
N PHE A 61 -15.73 -3.93 -3.61
CA PHE A 61 -15.03 -3.07 -4.56
C PHE A 61 -15.32 -3.47 -6.01
N HIS A 62 -14.99 -4.72 -6.39
CA HIS A 62 -15.24 -5.28 -7.70
C HIS A 62 -15.25 -6.82 -7.63
N PRO A 63 -16.20 -7.52 -8.28
CA PRO A 63 -16.29 -8.98 -8.20
C PRO A 63 -15.01 -9.70 -8.65
N ASP A 64 -14.26 -9.12 -9.59
CA ASP A 64 -13.00 -9.68 -10.11
C ASP A 64 -11.74 -9.19 -9.34
N ALA A 65 -11.90 -8.39 -8.28
CA ALA A 65 -10.77 -7.84 -7.51
C ALA A 65 -9.97 -8.93 -6.78
N GLU A 66 -10.65 -9.89 -6.14
CA GLU A 66 -9.99 -10.97 -5.41
C GLU A 66 -9.10 -11.80 -6.36
N ASP A 67 -9.62 -12.16 -7.54
CA ASP A 67 -8.89 -12.95 -8.54
C ASP A 67 -7.67 -12.19 -9.08
N LEU A 68 -7.80 -10.89 -9.36
CA LEU A 68 -6.70 -10.07 -9.85
C LEU A 68 -5.61 -9.92 -8.79
N PHE A 69 -5.99 -9.65 -7.54
CA PHE A 69 -5.04 -9.48 -6.43
C PHE A 69 -4.28 -10.77 -6.12
N ASN A 70 -4.95 -11.92 -6.15
CA ASN A 70 -4.32 -13.22 -5.90
C ASN A 70 -3.21 -13.56 -6.92
N VAL A 71 -3.26 -12.96 -8.12
CA VAL A 71 -2.27 -13.19 -9.18
C VAL A 71 -1.16 -12.12 -9.17
N THR A 72 -1.50 -10.86 -8.95
CA THR A 72 -0.54 -9.74 -9.06
C THR A 72 0.11 -9.37 -7.74
N CYS A 73 -0.56 -9.62 -6.61
CA CYS A 73 -0.21 -9.07 -5.29
C CYS A 73 -0.01 -7.55 -5.29
N ASP A 74 -0.60 -6.83 -6.26
CA ASP A 74 -0.45 -5.40 -6.46
C ASP A 74 -1.81 -4.69 -6.37
N LEU A 75 -2.03 -4.03 -5.24
CA LEU A 75 -3.26 -3.28 -4.95
C LEU A 75 -3.39 -2.02 -5.82
N LYS A 76 -2.27 -1.39 -6.21
CA LYS A 76 -2.30 -0.18 -7.06
C LYS A 76 -2.77 -0.57 -8.46
N LEU A 77 -2.17 -1.60 -9.04
CA LEU A 77 -2.56 -2.12 -10.34
C LEU A 77 -4.03 -2.56 -10.36
N LEU A 78 -4.49 -3.18 -9.27
CA LEU A 78 -5.89 -3.56 -9.11
C LEU A 78 -6.82 -2.34 -9.15
N CYS A 79 -6.53 -1.30 -8.35
CA CYS A 79 -7.32 -0.08 -8.29
C CYS A 79 -7.33 0.69 -9.62
N GLU A 80 -6.22 0.67 -10.36
CA GLU A 80 -6.12 1.30 -11.68
C GLU A 80 -6.91 0.52 -12.74
N LYS A 81 -6.80 -0.81 -12.75
CA LYS A 81 -7.48 -1.67 -13.73
C LYS A 81 -8.97 -1.78 -13.49
N LEU A 82 -9.42 -1.87 -12.24
CA LEU A 82 -10.83 -2.10 -11.87
C LEU A 82 -11.53 -0.83 -11.40
N ARG A 83 -11.11 0.34 -11.91
CA ARG A 83 -11.66 1.65 -11.51
C ARG A 83 -13.15 1.80 -11.83
N ASP A 84 -13.63 1.14 -12.88
CA ASP A 84 -15.04 1.18 -13.29
C ASP A 84 -15.76 -0.10 -12.86
N ARG A 85 -16.62 0.01 -11.83
CA ARG A 85 -17.43 -1.11 -11.30
C ARG A 85 -18.41 -1.69 -12.32
N SER A 86 -18.77 -0.93 -13.35
CA SER A 86 -19.76 -1.35 -14.36
C SER A 86 -19.12 -2.10 -15.52
N GLN A 87 -17.79 -2.01 -15.67
CA GLN A 87 -17.06 -2.71 -16.71
C GLN A 87 -16.50 -4.02 -16.17
N ARG A 88 -17.29 -5.08 -16.34
CA ARG A 88 -16.81 -6.43 -16.11
C ARG A 88 -15.77 -6.78 -17.16
N HIS A 89 -14.50 -6.74 -16.79
CA HIS A 89 -13.42 -7.21 -17.65
C HIS A 89 -13.58 -8.72 -17.83
N LYS A 90 -14.22 -9.15 -18.93
CA LYS A 90 -14.26 -10.57 -19.33
C LYS A 90 -12.85 -11.13 -19.24
N ARG A 91 -12.66 -12.23 -18.49
CA ARG A 91 -11.45 -13.05 -18.36
C ARG A 91 -10.49 -12.85 -19.54
N GLN A 92 -9.68 -11.80 -19.48
CA GLN A 92 -8.60 -11.65 -20.42
C GLN A 92 -7.50 -12.46 -19.79
N ILE A 93 -7.32 -13.66 -20.37
CA ILE A 93 -6.29 -14.63 -20.03
C ILE A 93 -5.04 -13.85 -19.64
N ILE A 94 -4.72 -13.86 -18.35
CA ILE A 94 -3.61 -13.08 -17.75
C ILE A 94 -2.25 -13.52 -18.36
N GLY A 95 -2.23 -14.56 -19.19
CA GLY A 95 -1.08 -14.97 -19.99
C GLY A 95 -0.67 -14.02 -21.13
N SER A 96 -1.49 -13.06 -21.57
CA SER A 96 -1.08 -12.12 -22.64
C SER A 96 -0.55 -10.78 -22.13
N ILE A 97 -0.70 -10.44 -20.84
CA ILE A 97 -0.21 -9.18 -20.29
C ILE A 97 1.28 -9.25 -19.92
N VAL A 98 1.84 -10.45 -19.71
CA VAL A 98 3.29 -10.65 -19.49
C VAL A 98 4.09 -10.56 -20.81
N SER A 99 3.44 -10.63 -21.97
CA SER A 99 4.14 -10.57 -23.27
C SER A 99 4.20 -9.18 -23.91
N VAL A 100 3.54 -8.16 -23.34
CA VAL A 100 3.50 -6.81 -23.95
C VAL A 100 4.52 -5.85 -23.31
N GLU A 101 5.19 -6.25 -22.24
CA GLU A 101 6.35 -5.52 -21.70
C GLU A 101 7.64 -6.31 -21.98
N THR A 102 8.06 -6.32 -23.25
CA THR A 102 9.48 -6.48 -23.62
C THR A 102 9.95 -5.24 -24.38
#